data_AF-A0AB37JE89-F1
#
_entry.id   AF-A0AB37JE89-F1
#
_cell.length_a   1.000
_cell.length_b   1.000
_cell.length_c   1.000
_cell.angle_alpha   90.00
_cell.angle_beta   90.00
_cell.angle_gamma   90.00
#
_symmetry.space_group_name_H-M   'P 1'
#
loop_
_entity.id
_entity.type
_entity.pdbx_description
1 polymer ?
#
loop_
_entity_poly.entity_id
_entity_poly.type
_entity_poly.pdbx_seq_one_letter_code
_entity_poly.pdbx_strand_id
1 'polypeptide(L)'
;MDRRIYYVVKKSTFCFGIILTLFLSGCISFGKETTDTIYVIPEEYEGDLIVLYNVPGAELLPKEEEFSVVTFAADGTAVTSTKDMKYGTVNDLYYTVNKEGGRTKLDSSCIRLASTGSRTENSWEFPLANLEVTRTACSKEFSANGREVPENQEHPAEKKMRDLMQHVQEQYMNKGK
;
A
#
# COMPACT_ATOMS: atom_id res chain seq x y z
N MET A 1 48.07 -51.18 -3.33
CA MET A 1 47.34 -49.95 -3.71
C MET A 1 48.24 -48.76 -3.37
N ASP A 2 48.67 -48.03 -4.39
CA ASP A 2 49.87 -47.18 -4.35
C ASP A 2 49.67 -45.89 -3.53
N ARG A 3 50.62 -45.56 -2.64
CA ARG A 3 50.49 -44.48 -1.64
C ARG A 3 50.36 -43.10 -2.31
N ARG A 4 50.87 -42.94 -3.53
CA ARG A 4 50.71 -41.75 -4.38
C ARG A 4 49.29 -41.59 -4.92
N ILE A 5 48.64 -42.67 -5.33
CA ILE A 5 47.28 -42.64 -5.88
C ILE A 5 46.29 -42.24 -4.79
N TYR A 6 46.47 -42.77 -3.57
CA TYR A 6 45.62 -42.40 -2.42
C TYR A 6 45.70 -40.91 -2.08
N TYR A 7 46.88 -40.30 -2.14
CA TYR A 7 47.07 -38.86 -1.87
C TYR A 7 46.45 -37.97 -2.95
N VAL A 8 46.55 -38.35 -4.23
CA VAL A 8 45.97 -37.59 -5.35
C VAL A 8 44.44 -37.64 -5.31
N VAL A 9 43.86 -38.81 -5.03
CA VAL A 9 42.40 -38.98 -4.92
C VAL A 9 41.85 -38.23 -3.69
N LYS A 10 42.56 -38.26 -2.55
CA LYS A 10 42.17 -37.56 -1.32
C LYS A 10 42.27 -36.04 -1.45
N LYS A 11 43.25 -35.53 -2.20
CA LYS A 11 43.42 -34.10 -2.48
C LYS A 11 42.38 -33.59 -3.49
N SER A 12 42.02 -34.40 -4.47
CA SER A 12 40.98 -34.11 -5.46
C SER A 12 39.56 -34.06 -4.85
N THR A 13 39.23 -35.01 -3.97
CA THR A 13 37.95 -35.02 -3.25
C THR A 13 37.81 -33.87 -2.25
N PHE A 14 38.91 -33.45 -1.61
CA PHE A 14 38.91 -32.29 -0.71
C PHE A 14 38.64 -30.97 -1.46
N CYS A 15 39.21 -30.78 -2.66
CA CYS A 15 38.96 -29.60 -3.48
C CYS A 15 37.53 -29.55 -4.04
N PHE A 16 36.96 -30.70 -4.41
CA PHE A 16 35.58 -30.76 -4.93
C PHE A 16 34.54 -30.44 -3.86
N GLY A 17 34.79 -30.85 -2.60
CA GLY A 17 33.92 -30.53 -1.46
C GLY A 17 33.89 -29.04 -1.09
N ILE A 18 35.00 -28.32 -1.26
CA ILE A 18 35.10 -26.87 -0.97
C ILE A 18 34.44 -26.02 -2.07
N ILE A 19 34.48 -26.48 -3.32
CA ILE A 19 33.83 -25.77 -4.44
C ILE A 19 32.30 -25.92 -4.34
N LEU A 20 31.80 -27.09 -3.93
CA LEU A 20 30.36 -27.35 -3.79
C LEU A 20 29.71 -26.51 -2.67
N THR A 21 30.44 -26.18 -1.60
CA THR A 21 29.91 -25.34 -0.51
C THR A 21 29.85 -23.85 -0.87
N LEU A 22 30.68 -23.37 -1.80
CA LEU A 22 30.66 -21.98 -2.29
C LEU A 22 29.52 -21.71 -3.31
N PHE A 23 28.99 -22.74 -3.97
CA PHE A 23 27.84 -22.60 -4.87
C PHE A 23 26.48 -22.61 -4.15
N LEU A 24 26.43 -23.05 -2.89
CA LEU A 24 25.21 -23.08 -2.07
C LEU A 24 25.00 -21.81 -1.23
N SER A 25 25.98 -20.91 -1.18
CA SER A 25 25.78 -19.54 -0.70
C SER A 25 25.05 -18.73 -1.78
N GLY A 26 23.81 -19.13 -2.10
CA GLY A 26 22.86 -18.28 -2.79
C GLY A 26 22.70 -17.00 -1.99
N CYS A 27 22.88 -15.86 -2.64
CA CYS A 27 22.55 -14.56 -2.07
C CYS A 27 21.10 -14.61 -1.62
N ILE A 28 20.86 -14.72 -0.32
CA ILE A 28 19.57 -14.41 0.26
C ILE A 28 19.47 -12.90 0.13
N SER A 29 18.98 -12.43 -1.02
CA SER A 29 18.49 -11.06 -1.12
C SER A 29 17.31 -10.99 -0.16
N PHE A 30 17.55 -10.49 1.06
CA PHE A 30 16.49 -9.95 1.90
C PHE A 30 15.79 -8.91 1.04
N GLY A 31 14.64 -9.30 0.45
CA GLY A 31 13.79 -8.40 -0.29
C GLY A 31 13.49 -7.23 0.63
N LYS A 32 13.80 -6.00 0.17
CA LYS A 32 13.34 -4.82 0.90
C LYS A 32 11.83 -4.81 0.74
N GLU A 33 11.10 -5.00 1.83
CA GLU A 33 9.64 -4.83 1.83
C GLU A 33 9.31 -3.43 1.31
N THR A 34 8.38 -3.36 0.37
CA THR A 34 7.89 -2.16 -0.31
C THR A 34 6.38 -2.04 -0.13
N THR A 35 5.84 -0.83 -0.31
CA THR A 35 4.40 -0.59 -0.11
C THR A 35 3.54 -1.08 -1.28
N ASP A 36 4.11 -1.15 -2.48
CA ASP A 36 3.51 -1.65 -3.73
C ASP A 36 2.00 -1.39 -3.84
N THR A 37 1.58 -0.14 -3.76
CA THR A 37 0.16 0.22 -3.89
C THR A 37 -0.07 1.16 -5.06
N ILE A 38 -1.02 0.80 -5.91
CA ILE A 38 -1.53 1.66 -6.98
C ILE A 38 -2.82 2.31 -6.48
N TYR A 39 -2.85 3.64 -6.45
CA TYR A 39 -4.04 4.43 -6.13
C TYR A 39 -4.66 4.98 -7.41
N VAL A 40 -5.93 4.64 -7.64
CA VAL A 40 -6.71 5.05 -8.81
C VAL A 40 -7.81 6.00 -8.35
N ILE A 41 -7.70 7.27 -8.73
CA ILE A 41 -8.52 8.38 -8.26
C ILE A 41 -9.40 8.86 -9.42
N PRO A 42 -10.71 9.13 -9.25
CA PRO A 42 -11.53 9.72 -10.31
C PRO A 42 -10.93 11.04 -10.81
N GLU A 43 -10.86 11.24 -12.13
CA GLU A 43 -10.19 12.42 -12.71
C GLU A 43 -10.77 13.76 -12.27
N GLU A 44 -12.07 13.79 -11.99
CA GLU A 44 -12.79 14.96 -11.50
C GLU A 44 -12.59 15.25 -10.02
N TYR A 45 -12.04 14.29 -9.25
CA TYR A 45 -11.95 14.37 -7.81
C TYR A 45 -10.73 15.19 -7.34
N GLU A 46 -10.94 16.04 -6.33
CA GLU A 46 -9.91 16.82 -5.65
C GLU A 46 -10.25 16.93 -4.16
N GLY A 47 -9.25 16.74 -3.27
CA GLY A 47 -9.42 16.83 -1.81
C GLY A 47 -9.06 15.55 -1.06
N ASP A 48 -9.72 15.32 0.08
CA ASP A 48 -9.36 14.26 1.03
C ASP A 48 -9.72 12.87 0.51
N LEU A 49 -8.80 11.93 0.63
CA LEU A 49 -8.95 10.54 0.25
C LEU A 49 -8.84 9.65 1.50
N ILE A 50 -9.74 8.67 1.63
CA ILE A 50 -9.74 7.75 2.77
C ILE A 50 -9.79 6.32 2.28
N VAL A 51 -8.84 5.51 2.71
CA VAL A 51 -8.87 4.05 2.54
C VAL A 51 -9.16 3.41 3.89
N LEU A 52 -10.20 2.60 3.97
CA LEU A 52 -10.57 1.84 5.16
C LEU A 52 -10.41 0.34 4.89
N TYR A 53 -9.59 -0.30 5.71
CA TYR A 53 -9.23 -1.71 5.62
C TYR A 53 -10.02 -2.56 6.61
N ASN A 54 -9.90 -3.88 6.45
CA ASN A 54 -10.51 -4.90 7.29
C ASN A 54 -12.03 -4.74 7.43
N VAL A 55 -12.73 -4.25 6.40
CA VAL A 55 -14.19 -4.15 6.41
C VAL A 55 -14.81 -5.47 5.95
N PRO A 56 -15.54 -6.20 6.82
CA PRO A 56 -16.16 -7.46 6.45
C PRO A 56 -17.18 -7.29 5.32
N GLY A 57 -17.17 -8.20 4.34
CA GLY A 57 -18.12 -8.17 3.21
C GLY A 57 -17.79 -7.16 2.10
N ALA A 58 -16.76 -6.33 2.28
CA ALA A 58 -16.22 -5.52 1.19
C ALA A 58 -15.31 -6.35 0.26
N GLU A 59 -15.02 -5.83 -0.92
CA GLU A 59 -14.13 -6.50 -1.88
C GLU A 59 -12.67 -6.49 -1.40
N LEU A 60 -11.91 -7.52 -1.78
CA LEU A 60 -10.46 -7.54 -1.59
C LEU A 60 -9.80 -6.62 -2.62
N LEU A 61 -8.68 -6.01 -2.26
CA LEU A 61 -7.89 -5.23 -3.21
C LEU A 61 -7.41 -6.13 -4.35
N PRO A 62 -7.72 -5.81 -5.62
CA PRO A 62 -7.14 -6.50 -6.77
C PRO A 62 -5.62 -6.38 -6.78
N LYS A 63 -4.96 -7.29 -7.49
CA LYS A 63 -3.51 -7.24 -7.71
C LYS A 63 -3.20 -7.04 -9.19
N GLU A 64 -2.28 -6.12 -9.45
CA GLU A 64 -1.63 -5.93 -10.75
C GLU A 64 -0.14 -6.20 -10.53
N GLU A 65 0.34 -7.35 -11.01
CA GLU A 65 1.69 -7.85 -10.71
C GLU A 65 1.92 -7.99 -9.18
N GLU A 66 2.84 -7.20 -8.62
CA GLU A 66 3.14 -7.15 -7.17
C GLU A 66 2.35 -6.07 -6.42
N PHE A 67 1.65 -5.20 -7.14
CA PHE A 67 0.93 -4.06 -6.59
C PHE A 67 -0.50 -4.40 -6.18
N SER A 68 -0.93 -3.91 -5.02
CA SER A 68 -2.33 -3.87 -4.63
C SER A 68 -2.99 -2.63 -5.23
N VAL A 69 -4.19 -2.76 -5.78
CA VAL A 69 -4.89 -1.65 -6.45
C VAL A 69 -6.02 -1.12 -5.57
N VAL A 70 -5.90 0.13 -5.14
CA VAL A 70 -6.94 0.88 -4.43
C VAL A 70 -7.69 1.75 -5.43
N THR A 71 -8.97 1.47 -5.64
CA THR A 71 -9.84 2.29 -6.50
C THR A 71 -10.76 3.12 -5.63
N PHE A 72 -10.68 4.45 -5.75
CA PHE A 72 -11.55 5.36 -5.02
C PHE A 72 -12.89 5.53 -5.72
N ALA A 73 -13.96 5.57 -4.94
CA ALA A 73 -15.27 6.03 -5.39
C ALA A 73 -15.25 7.54 -5.71
N ALA A 74 -16.32 8.02 -6.34
CA ALA A 74 -16.48 9.41 -6.74
C ALA A 74 -16.40 10.42 -5.57
N ASP A 75 -16.60 9.96 -4.33
CA ASP A 75 -16.50 10.76 -3.12
C ASP A 75 -15.11 10.71 -2.47
N GLY A 76 -14.13 10.04 -3.10
CA GLY A 76 -12.76 9.90 -2.58
C GLY A 76 -12.62 8.87 -1.46
N THR A 77 -13.56 7.94 -1.30
CA THR A 77 -13.44 6.85 -0.33
C THR A 77 -13.15 5.51 -0.99
N ALA A 78 -12.43 4.65 -0.31
CA ALA A 78 -12.18 3.27 -0.71
C ALA A 78 -12.33 2.36 0.51
N VAL A 79 -13.09 1.27 0.36
CA VAL A 79 -13.37 0.33 1.44
C VAL A 79 -13.02 -1.07 0.97
N THR A 80 -12.27 -1.82 1.80
CA THR A 80 -11.80 -3.16 1.43
C THR A 80 -11.80 -4.14 2.60
N SER A 81 -11.98 -5.43 2.30
CA SER A 81 -11.80 -6.52 3.25
C SER A 81 -10.34 -6.96 3.42
N THR A 82 -9.41 -6.41 2.62
CA THR A 82 -7.97 -6.58 2.83
C THR A 82 -7.62 -6.15 4.24
N LYS A 83 -6.87 -6.98 4.97
CA LYS A 83 -6.70 -6.85 6.42
C LYS A 83 -5.99 -5.58 6.86
N ASP A 84 -4.98 -5.14 6.13
CA ASP A 84 -4.21 -3.95 6.44
C ASP A 84 -3.51 -3.44 5.17
N MET A 85 -2.95 -2.24 5.23
CA MET A 85 -2.04 -1.72 4.21
C MET A 85 -0.68 -2.42 4.24
N LYS A 86 0.09 -2.29 3.16
CA LYS A 86 1.48 -2.75 3.12
C LYS A 86 2.40 -1.70 3.76
N TYR A 87 3.46 -2.17 4.43
CA TYR A 87 4.46 -1.32 5.06
C TYR A 87 5.84 -1.64 4.48
N GLY A 88 6.66 -0.62 4.24
CA GLY A 88 7.96 -0.79 3.63
C GLY A 88 8.50 0.49 3.03
N THR A 89 9.47 0.36 2.13
CA THR A 89 9.94 1.49 1.32
C THR A 89 8.82 1.92 0.37
N VAL A 90 8.44 3.20 0.43
CA VAL A 90 7.34 3.72 -0.37
C VAL A 90 7.72 3.73 -1.85
N ASN A 91 6.96 2.99 -2.66
CA ASN A 91 7.06 2.94 -4.12
C ASN A 91 5.67 3.01 -4.78
N ASP A 92 4.71 3.60 -4.07
CA ASP A 92 3.32 3.71 -4.52
C ASP A 92 3.20 4.53 -5.82
N LEU A 93 2.19 4.17 -6.61
CA LEU A 93 1.89 4.82 -7.88
C LEU A 93 0.50 5.45 -7.81
N TYR A 94 0.38 6.66 -8.33
CA TYR A 94 -0.87 7.43 -8.28
C TYR A 94 -1.34 7.72 -9.70
N TYR A 95 -2.62 7.49 -9.95
CA TYR A 95 -3.24 7.74 -11.24
C TYR A 95 -4.59 8.41 -11.06
N THR A 96 -4.95 9.31 -11.98
CA THR A 96 -6.35 9.61 -12.24
C THR A 96 -6.93 8.60 -13.23
N VAL A 97 -8.25 8.37 -13.17
CA VAL A 97 -8.99 7.55 -14.13
C VAL A 97 -10.16 8.33 -14.70
N ASN A 98 -10.30 8.31 -16.03
CA ASN A 98 -11.45 8.89 -16.70
C ASN A 98 -12.64 7.92 -16.74
N LYS A 99 -13.78 8.38 -17.26
CA LYS A 99 -15.02 7.57 -17.34
C LYS A 99 -14.89 6.33 -18.21
N GLU A 100 -13.96 6.33 -19.16
CA GLU A 100 -13.66 5.20 -20.05
C GLU A 100 -12.64 4.22 -19.44
N GLY A 101 -12.10 4.48 -18.24
CA GLY A 101 -11.11 3.63 -17.56
C GLY A 101 -9.66 3.92 -17.93
N GLY A 102 -9.39 4.95 -18.74
CA GLY A 102 -8.06 5.41 -19.09
C GLY A 102 -7.34 6.05 -17.90
N ARG A 103 -6.15 5.54 -17.56
CA ARG A 103 -5.34 6.02 -16.45
C ARG A 103 -4.33 7.08 -16.89
N THR A 104 -4.25 8.19 -16.15
CA THR A 104 -3.21 9.21 -16.31
C THR A 104 -2.38 9.28 -15.05
N LYS A 105 -1.06 9.11 -15.17
CA LYS A 105 -0.16 9.10 -14.01
C LYS A 105 -0.11 10.49 -13.37
N LEU A 106 -0.25 10.53 -12.04
CA LEU A 106 -0.03 11.70 -11.22
C LEU A 106 1.41 11.74 -10.70
N ASP A 107 1.95 12.95 -10.60
CA ASP A 107 3.21 13.17 -9.89
C ASP A 107 2.98 13.08 -8.38
N SER A 108 3.98 12.59 -7.63
CA SER A 108 3.84 12.46 -6.18
C SER A 108 3.71 13.82 -5.47
N SER A 109 4.13 14.92 -6.10
CA SER A 109 3.88 16.28 -5.59
C SER A 109 2.41 16.69 -5.59
N CYS A 110 1.53 15.95 -6.29
CA CYS A 110 0.09 16.14 -6.26
C CYS A 110 -0.59 15.37 -5.12
N ILE A 111 0.17 14.60 -4.33
CA ILE A 111 -0.34 13.71 -3.29
C ILE A 111 0.33 14.03 -1.96
N ARG A 112 -0.49 14.10 -0.92
CA ARG A 112 -0.06 14.10 0.47
C ARG A 112 -0.53 12.82 1.14
N LEU A 113 0.37 12.14 1.83
CA LEU A 113 0.01 11.14 2.83
C LEU A 113 -0.17 11.86 4.17
N ALA A 114 -1.41 12.05 4.61
CA ALA A 114 -1.72 12.85 5.79
C ALA A 114 -1.50 12.06 7.08
N SER A 115 -2.04 10.85 7.16
CA SER A 115 -1.87 9.97 8.32
C SER A 115 -2.25 8.52 8.01
N THR A 116 -1.75 7.61 8.83
CA THR A 116 -2.25 6.23 8.91
C THR A 116 -2.64 5.94 10.36
N GLY A 117 -3.50 4.95 10.58
CA GLY A 117 -3.92 4.58 11.92
C GLY A 117 -4.88 3.41 11.91
N SER A 118 -5.58 3.24 13.02
CA SER A 118 -6.67 2.26 13.15
C SER A 118 -7.78 2.87 13.97
N ARG A 119 -9.03 2.51 13.64
CA ARG A 119 -10.21 2.88 14.40
C ARG A 119 -10.88 1.61 14.91
N THR A 120 -11.24 1.58 16.18
CA THR A 120 -11.90 0.42 16.78
C THR A 120 -13.38 0.70 17.00
N GLU A 121 -14.25 -0.16 16.49
CA GLU A 121 -15.70 -0.12 16.76
C GLU A 121 -16.15 -1.52 17.20
N ASN A 122 -16.81 -1.64 18.37
CA ASN A 122 -17.29 -2.91 18.92
C ASN A 122 -16.23 -4.04 18.93
N SER A 123 -15.00 -3.71 19.34
CA SER A 123 -13.84 -4.62 19.36
C SER A 123 -13.35 -5.09 17.99
N TRP A 124 -13.84 -4.50 16.89
CA TRP A 124 -13.30 -4.70 15.55
C TRP A 124 -12.43 -3.51 15.17
N GLU A 125 -11.22 -3.79 14.70
CA GLU A 125 -10.27 -2.78 14.26
C GLU A 125 -10.31 -2.58 12.75
N PHE A 126 -10.32 -1.31 12.34
CA PHE A 126 -10.32 -0.86 10.97
C PHE A 126 -9.06 -0.01 10.73
N PRO A 127 -7.97 -0.61 10.21
CA PRO A 127 -6.83 0.16 9.76
C PRO A 127 -7.25 1.15 8.67
N LEU A 128 -6.61 2.31 8.65
CA LEU A 128 -6.99 3.40 7.75
C LEU A 128 -5.78 4.20 7.27
N ALA A 129 -5.89 4.72 6.05
CA ALA A 129 -4.96 5.68 5.49
C ALA A 129 -5.73 6.91 5.00
N ASN A 130 -5.27 8.09 5.45
CA ASN A 130 -5.75 9.39 4.99
C ASN A 130 -4.72 9.97 4.03
N LEU A 131 -5.17 10.27 2.81
CA LEU A 131 -4.39 10.96 1.80
C LEU A 131 -5.12 12.22 1.37
N GLU A 132 -4.44 13.06 0.60
CA GLU A 132 -5.04 14.21 -0.04
C GLU A 132 -4.48 14.34 -1.44
N VAL A 133 -5.35 14.62 -2.42
CA VAL A 133 -4.97 14.86 -3.81
C VAL A 133 -5.31 16.28 -4.23
N THR A 134 -4.39 16.93 -4.94
CA THR A 134 -4.65 18.18 -5.64
C THR A 134 -4.44 18.01 -7.14
N ARG A 135 -5.22 18.77 -7.91
CA ARG A 135 -5.04 18.93 -9.36
C ARG A 135 -4.54 20.32 -9.70
N THR A 136 -4.71 21.27 -8.78
CA THR A 136 -4.47 22.70 -9.00
C THR A 136 -3.17 23.20 -8.40
N ALA A 137 -2.65 22.56 -7.35
CA ALA A 137 -1.54 23.07 -6.55
C ALA A 137 -0.41 22.05 -6.30
N CYS A 138 -0.17 21.14 -7.25
CA CYS A 138 0.90 20.13 -7.14
C CYS A 138 2.25 20.79 -6.84
N SER A 139 2.83 20.45 -5.70
CA SER A 139 4.06 21.06 -5.23
C SER A 139 4.66 20.24 -4.09
N LYS A 140 5.95 20.46 -3.80
CA LYS A 140 6.59 19.88 -2.63
C LYS A 140 5.91 20.31 -1.33
N GLU A 141 5.43 21.56 -1.31
CA GLU A 141 4.70 22.13 -0.17
C GLU A 141 3.37 21.39 0.04
N PHE A 142 2.58 21.20 -1.02
CA PHE A 142 1.36 20.42 -0.94
C PHE A 142 1.63 18.99 -0.47
N SER A 143 2.62 18.31 -1.04
CA SER A 143 2.95 16.94 -0.65
C SER A 143 3.34 16.83 0.83
N ALA A 144 4.03 17.84 1.36
CA ALA A 144 4.45 17.90 2.76
C ALA A 144 3.32 18.33 3.73
N ASN A 145 2.48 19.31 3.33
CA ASN A 145 1.60 20.06 4.23
C ASN A 145 0.11 20.01 3.86
N GLY A 146 -0.22 19.68 2.61
CA GLY A 146 -1.59 19.56 2.12
C GLY A 146 -2.15 20.92 1.73
N ARG A 147 -3.47 21.00 1.54
CA ARG A 147 -4.11 22.31 1.38
C ARG A 147 -4.15 23.06 2.71
N GLU A 148 -4.17 24.37 2.62
CA GLU A 148 -4.40 25.22 3.79
C GLU A 148 -5.84 25.03 4.31
N VAL A 149 -5.98 24.85 5.61
CA VAL A 149 -7.26 24.76 6.30
C VAL A 149 -7.29 25.78 7.45
N PRO A 150 -8.47 26.36 7.78
CA PRO A 150 -8.56 27.30 8.89
C PRO A 150 -8.16 26.65 10.23
N GLU A 151 -7.23 27.27 10.97
CA GLU A 151 -6.69 26.73 12.23
C GLU A 151 -7.76 26.42 13.30
N ASN A 152 -8.84 27.20 13.31
CA ASN A 152 -9.91 27.09 14.30
C ASN A 152 -11.06 26.16 13.87
N GLN A 153 -10.86 25.36 12.82
CA GLN A 153 -11.87 24.43 12.32
C GLN A 153 -11.34 23.00 12.28
N GLU A 154 -12.24 22.05 12.54
CA GLU A 154 -11.95 20.63 12.34
C GLU A 154 -11.58 20.38 10.87
N HIS A 155 -10.50 19.62 10.63
CA HIS A 155 -10.08 19.32 9.28
C HIS A 155 -11.22 18.60 8.52
N PRO A 156 -11.54 18.96 7.27
CA PRO A 156 -12.68 18.38 6.56
C PRO A 156 -12.66 16.84 6.44
N ALA A 157 -11.45 16.25 6.42
CA ALA A 157 -11.23 14.81 6.46
C ALA A 157 -11.90 14.12 7.68
N GLU A 158 -11.99 14.77 8.84
CA GLU A 158 -12.60 14.18 10.03
C GLU A 158 -14.11 13.98 9.86
N LYS A 159 -14.80 14.98 9.29
CA LYS A 159 -16.22 14.84 8.95
C LYS A 159 -16.41 13.72 7.93
N LYS A 160 -15.56 13.67 6.89
CA LYS A 160 -15.61 12.59 5.90
C LYS A 160 -15.43 11.21 6.52
N MET A 161 -14.44 11.04 7.41
CA MET A 161 -14.20 9.80 8.12
C MET A 161 -15.41 9.39 8.97
N ARG A 162 -16.03 10.34 9.67
CA ARG A 162 -17.23 10.12 10.48
C ARG A 162 -18.40 9.61 9.64
N ASP A 163 -18.65 10.26 8.51
CA ASP A 163 -19.72 9.89 7.57
C ASP A 163 -19.45 8.51 6.95
N LEU A 164 -18.19 8.22 6.56
CA LEU A 164 -17.77 6.92 6.03
C LEU A 164 -17.96 5.80 7.05
N MET A 165 -17.56 6.00 8.31
CA MET A 165 -17.72 5.00 9.35
C MET A 165 -19.18 4.69 9.64
N GLN A 166 -20.05 5.71 9.64
CA GLN A 166 -21.49 5.50 9.76
C GLN A 166 -22.02 4.65 8.60
N HIS A 167 -21.65 4.98 7.36
CA HIS A 167 -22.03 4.20 6.19
C HIS A 167 -21.56 2.74 6.29
N VAL A 168 -20.31 2.52 6.76
CA VAL A 168 -19.75 1.17 6.94
C VAL A 168 -20.54 0.38 7.98
N GLN A 169 -20.90 1.00 9.10
CA GLN A 169 -21.71 0.37 10.13
C GLN A 169 -23.10 -0.04 9.59
N GLU A 170 -23.77 0.86 8.87
CA GLU A 170 -25.09 0.63 8.30
C GLU A 170 -25.09 -0.44 7.22
N GLN A 171 -24.12 -0.40 6.30
CA GLN A 171 -24.10 -1.27 5.13
C GLN A 171 -23.51 -2.65 5.42
N TYR A 172 -22.41 -2.72 6.16
CA TYR A 172 -21.61 -3.94 6.30
C TYR A 172 -21.77 -4.60 7.67
N MET A 173 -21.90 -3.81 8.75
CA MET A 173 -21.91 -4.37 10.11
C MET A 173 -23.31 -4.71 10.60
N ASN A 174 -24.33 -3.92 10.24
CA ASN A 174 -25.71 -4.15 10.70
C ASN A 174 -26.41 -5.31 9.97
N LYS A 175 -25.96 -5.69 8.77
CA LYS A 175 -26.51 -6.82 8.00
C LYS A 175 -25.93 -8.20 8.39
N GLY A 176 -24.91 -8.22 9.25
CA GLY A 176 -24.20 -9.43 9.67
C GLY A 176 -24.57 -9.97 11.06
N LYS A 177 -25.67 -9.48 11.66
CA LYS A 177 -26.23 -9.99 12.92
C LYS A 177 -27.49 -10.82 12.66
#